data_AF-A0A7C1TRN7-F1
#
_entry.id   AF-A0A7C1TRN7-F1
#
_cell.length_a   1.000
_cell.length_b   1.000
_cell.length_c   1.000
_cell.angle_alpha   90.00
_cell.angle_beta   90.00
_cell.angle_gamma   90.00
#
_symmetry.space_group_name_H-M   'P 1'
#
loop_
_entity.id
_entity.type
_entity.pdbx_description
1 polymer ?
#
loop_
_entity_poly.entity_id
_entity_poly.type
_entity_poly.pdbx_seq_one_letter_code
_entity_poly.pdbx_strand_id
1 'polypeptide(L)'
;RTGGRGEPSGEWVSFSTLKAGLVKASSFQRDCEEPMRRLLDDDLPAAAAVLARLGAEEAGSESADHAWRLQALPKVPVLIQYWKEEEDLDLMGASSCRILFDSSADRFLDVESLVFLIEGLVNIASHALRR
;
A
#
# COMPACT_ATOMS: atom_id res chain seq x y z
N ARG A 1 25.70 2.33 10.01
CA ARG A 1 24.72 1.28 10.40
C ARG A 1 23.94 1.78 11.61
N THR A 2 22.90 2.59 11.40
CA THR A 2 21.95 3.01 12.44
C THR A 2 20.82 1.99 12.43
N GLY A 3 20.85 1.01 13.34
CA GLY A 3 19.69 0.14 13.54
C GLY A 3 18.53 1.02 13.99
N GLY A 4 17.43 1.03 13.24
CA GLY A 4 16.29 1.90 13.53
C GLY A 4 15.83 1.74 14.98
N ARG A 5 15.92 2.82 15.75
CA ARG A 5 15.50 2.88 17.16
C ARG A 5 14.09 3.46 17.24
N GLY A 6 13.28 2.97 18.16
CA GLY A 6 11.90 3.42 18.39
C GLY A 6 10.82 2.42 17.97
N GLU A 7 9.58 2.81 18.20
CA GLU A 7 8.34 2.15 17.79
C GLU A 7 7.66 2.96 16.68
N PRO A 8 6.77 2.33 15.87
CA PRO A 8 5.91 3.04 14.93
C PRO A 8 5.16 4.19 15.60
N SER A 9 5.02 5.33 14.92
CA SER A 9 4.36 6.52 15.47
C SER A 9 2.85 6.36 15.59
N GLY A 10 2.25 5.47 14.78
CA GLY A 10 0.82 5.29 14.63
C GLY A 10 0.18 6.28 13.65
N GLU A 11 0.96 7.18 13.05
CA GLU A 11 0.48 8.18 12.09
C GLU A 11 0.72 7.71 10.66
N TRP A 12 -0.34 7.69 9.85
CA TRP A 12 -0.27 7.27 8.45
C TRP A 12 0.07 8.44 7.53
N VAL A 13 1.11 8.28 6.71
CA VAL A 13 1.55 9.27 5.73
C VAL A 13 1.76 8.63 4.37
N SER A 14 1.63 9.43 3.31
CA SER A 14 1.96 8.99 1.96
C SER A 14 3.47 8.77 1.80
N PHE A 15 3.86 7.90 0.88
CA PHE A 15 5.27 7.65 0.57
C PHE A 15 6.07 8.94 0.31
N SER A 16 5.49 9.91 -0.40
CA SER A 16 6.16 11.17 -0.74
C SER A 16 6.48 12.06 0.47
N THR A 17 5.77 11.86 1.59
CA THR A 17 5.96 12.58 2.85
C THR A 17 7.17 12.07 3.65
N LEU A 18 7.59 10.82 3.41
CA LEU A 18 8.77 10.24 4.04
C LEU A 18 10.04 10.97 3.59
N LYS A 19 11.10 10.94 4.42
CA LYS A 19 12.39 11.54 4.08
C LYS A 19 12.92 10.95 2.77
N ALA A 20 13.18 11.82 1.80
CA ALA A 20 13.58 11.46 0.43
C ALA A 20 12.54 10.65 -0.36
N GLY A 21 11.29 10.52 0.11
CA GLY A 21 10.23 9.83 -0.62
C GLY A 21 9.78 10.59 -1.87
N LEU A 22 9.76 11.94 -1.82
CA LEU A 22 9.31 12.78 -2.93
C LEU A 22 10.06 12.50 -4.25
N VAL A 23 11.36 12.21 -4.21
CA VAL A 23 12.16 11.95 -5.42
C VAL A 23 11.81 10.62 -6.10
N LYS A 24 11.14 9.71 -5.39
CA LYS A 24 10.73 8.39 -5.89
C LYS A 24 9.22 8.23 -5.99
N ALA A 25 8.43 9.25 -5.61
CA ALA A 25 6.97 9.19 -5.56
C ALA A 25 6.34 8.75 -6.89
N SER A 26 6.82 9.25 -8.02
CA SER A 26 6.30 8.85 -9.34
C SER A 26 6.61 7.39 -9.71
N SER A 27 7.76 6.88 -9.28
CA SER A 27 8.10 5.47 -9.50
C SER A 27 7.31 4.57 -8.55
N PHE A 28 7.17 4.97 -7.28
CA PHE A 28 6.33 4.26 -6.32
C PHE A 28 4.88 4.16 -6.79
N GLN A 29 4.29 5.25 -7.30
CA GLN A 29 2.95 5.22 -7.86
C GLN A 29 2.83 4.20 -9.01
N ARG A 30 3.74 4.27 -9.99
CA ARG A 30 3.72 3.42 -11.18
C ARG A 30 4.00 1.94 -10.88
N ASP A 31 4.92 1.67 -9.97
CA ASP A 31 5.48 0.33 -9.75
C ASP A 31 4.81 -0.39 -8.56
N CYS A 32 4.14 0.35 -7.66
CA CYS A 32 3.47 -0.19 -6.47
C CYS A 32 1.95 0.07 -6.45
N GLU A 33 1.54 1.35 -6.46
CA GLU A 33 0.13 1.71 -6.26
C GLU A 33 -0.75 1.35 -7.47
N GLU A 34 -0.30 1.65 -8.69
CA GLU A 34 -1.03 1.32 -9.91
C GLU A 34 -1.20 -0.19 -10.11
N PRO A 35 -0.16 -1.03 -9.95
CA PRO A 35 -0.33 -2.47 -10.05
C PRO A 35 -1.25 -3.02 -8.95
N MET A 36 -1.12 -2.56 -7.70
CA MET A 36 -2.03 -2.97 -6.62
C MET A 36 -3.48 -2.61 -6.96
N ARG A 37 -3.72 -1.39 -7.44
CA ARG A 37 -5.04 -0.95 -7.92
C ARG A 37 -5.59 -1.90 -8.99
N ARG A 38 -4.78 -2.24 -10.00
CA ARG A 38 -5.21 -3.15 -11.07
C ARG A 38 -5.58 -4.54 -10.55
N LEU A 39 -4.87 -5.07 -9.55
CA LEU A 39 -5.22 -6.35 -8.93
C LEU A 39 -6.56 -6.28 -8.21
N LEU A 40 -6.84 -5.16 -7.54
CA LEU A 40 -8.09 -4.91 -6.82
C LEU A 40 -9.26 -4.64 -7.78
N ASP A 41 -9.01 -3.96 -8.91
CA ASP A 41 -10.03 -3.74 -9.94
C ASP A 41 -10.43 -5.04 -10.65
N ASP A 42 -9.47 -5.93 -10.90
CA ASP A 42 -9.69 -7.16 -11.69
C ASP A 42 -10.56 -8.17 -10.93
N ASP A 43 -10.20 -8.48 -9.68
CA ASP A 43 -10.99 -9.34 -8.79
C ASP A 43 -10.76 -8.93 -7.33
N LEU A 44 -11.57 -7.97 -6.86
CA LEU A 44 -11.50 -7.44 -5.50
C LEU A 44 -11.60 -8.55 -4.42
N PRO A 45 -12.60 -9.46 -4.44
CA PRO A 45 -12.67 -10.55 -3.48
C PRO A 45 -11.43 -11.45 -3.46
N ALA A 46 -10.91 -11.84 -4.64
CA ALA A 46 -9.73 -12.69 -4.70
C ALA A 46 -8.48 -11.96 -4.22
N ALA A 47 -8.29 -10.69 -4.62
CA ALA A 47 -7.18 -9.87 -4.17
C ALA A 47 -7.21 -9.65 -2.65
N ALA A 48 -8.38 -9.36 -2.08
CA ALA A 48 -8.56 -9.24 -0.63
C ALA A 48 -8.23 -10.55 0.10
N ALA A 49 -8.65 -11.70 -0.43
CA ALA A 49 -8.32 -13.00 0.13
C ALA A 49 -6.80 -13.30 0.09
N VAL A 50 -6.12 -12.89 -0.98
CA VAL A 50 -4.66 -13.00 -1.09
C VAL A 50 -3.96 -12.07 -0.09
N LEU A 51 -4.40 -10.82 0.05
CA LEU A 51 -3.88 -9.89 1.05
C LEU A 51 -4.06 -10.46 2.47
N ALA A 52 -5.22 -11.03 2.78
CA ALA A 52 -5.47 -11.69 4.06
C ALA A 52 -4.50 -12.85 4.33
N ARG A 53 -4.20 -13.67 3.31
CA ARG A 53 -3.21 -14.75 3.40
C ARG A 53 -1.77 -14.25 3.61
N LEU A 54 -1.47 -13.03 3.17
CA LEU A 54 -0.20 -12.34 3.45
C LEU A 54 -0.17 -11.72 4.85
N GLY A 55 -1.26 -11.86 5.63
CA GLY A 55 -1.37 -11.33 6.99
C GLY A 55 -1.94 -9.91 7.04
N ALA A 56 -2.58 -9.44 5.96
CA ALA A 56 -3.29 -8.18 6.00
C ALA A 56 -4.64 -8.36 6.71
N GLU A 57 -5.01 -7.40 7.52
CA GLU A 57 -6.29 -7.35 8.21
C GLU A 57 -7.12 -6.22 7.61
N GLU A 58 -8.42 -6.45 7.43
CA GLU A 58 -9.33 -5.39 7.00
C GLU A 58 -9.35 -4.28 8.05
N ALA A 59 -9.13 -3.05 7.58
CA ALA A 59 -9.12 -1.86 8.41
C ALA A 59 -10.31 -0.98 8.04
N GLY A 60 -10.99 -0.42 9.04
CA GLY A 60 -11.97 0.62 8.78
C GLY A 60 -11.29 1.87 8.20
N SER A 61 -11.92 2.49 7.21
CA SER A 61 -11.52 3.79 6.67
C SER A 61 -12.75 4.67 6.54
N GLU A 62 -12.69 5.91 7.03
CA GLU A 62 -13.77 6.88 6.83
C GLU A 62 -13.76 7.46 5.41
N SER A 63 -12.63 7.36 4.71
CA SER A 63 -12.41 8.01 3.42
C SER A 63 -12.37 7.05 2.24
N ALA A 64 -12.12 5.75 2.45
CA ALA A 64 -11.91 4.77 1.39
C ALA A 64 -12.94 3.65 1.47
N ASP A 65 -13.34 3.10 0.31
CA ASP A 65 -14.33 2.02 0.25
C ASP A 65 -13.81 0.73 0.90
N HIS A 66 -12.51 0.46 0.73
CA HIS A 66 -11.82 -0.67 1.31
C HIS A 66 -10.46 -0.23 1.85
N ALA A 67 -10.08 -0.79 2.99
CA ALA A 67 -8.71 -0.62 3.48
C ALA A 67 -8.20 -1.89 4.16
N TRP A 68 -6.89 -2.11 4.04
CA TRP A 68 -6.20 -3.23 4.67
C TRP A 68 -4.94 -2.76 5.34
N ARG A 69 -4.77 -3.15 6.60
CA ARG A 69 -3.55 -2.94 7.35
C ARG A 69 -2.70 -4.20 7.30
N LEU A 70 -1.45 -4.07 6.92
CA LEU A 70 -0.50 -5.18 6.89
C LEU A 70 0.77 -4.81 7.66
N GLN A 71 1.26 -5.75 8.46
CA GLN A 71 2.57 -5.64 9.09
C GLN A 71 3.65 -6.16 8.13
N ALA A 72 4.04 -5.36 7.13
CA ALA A 72 4.98 -5.79 6.09
C ALA A 72 6.37 -6.17 6.67
N LEU A 73 6.80 -5.46 7.72
CA LEU A 73 7.93 -5.83 8.59
C LEU A 73 7.61 -5.46 10.05
N PRO A 74 8.33 -5.99 11.06
CA PRO A 74 8.03 -5.74 12.48
C PRO A 74 7.90 -4.26 12.90
N LYS A 75 8.52 -3.33 12.16
CA LYS A 75 8.44 -1.88 12.41
C LYS A 75 8.03 -1.05 11.21
N VAL A 76 7.48 -1.70 10.18
CA VAL A 76 6.99 -1.05 8.96
C VAL A 76 5.58 -1.56 8.70
N PRO A 77 4.58 -1.07 9.46
CA PRO A 77 3.19 -1.32 9.11
C PRO A 77 2.82 -0.47 7.88
N VAL A 78 1.95 -1.01 7.04
CA VAL A 78 1.46 -0.37 5.82
C VAL A 78 -0.07 -0.42 5.79
N LEU A 79 -0.67 0.62 5.26
CA LEU A 79 -2.12 0.74 5.08
C LEU A 79 -2.40 0.90 3.59
N ILE A 80 -3.12 -0.06 3.03
CA ILE A 80 -3.57 -0.03 1.64
C ILE A 80 -4.99 0.52 1.66
N GLN A 81 -5.24 1.62 0.96
CA GLN A 81 -6.57 2.22 0.80
C GLN A 81 -6.98 2.12 -0.66
N TYR A 82 -8.21 1.70 -0.90
CA TYR A 82 -8.77 1.52 -2.22
C TYR A 82 -10.13 2.21 -2.34
N TRP A 83 -10.28 2.97 -3.42
CA TRP A 83 -11.50 3.62 -3.85
C TRP A 83 -11.95 2.97 -5.14
N LYS A 84 -13.18 2.49 -5.16
CA LYS A 84 -13.80 1.91 -6.35
C LYS A 84 -14.04 3.00 -7.40
N GLU A 85 -14.16 2.57 -8.65
CA GLU A 85 -14.71 3.43 -9.69
C GLU A 85 -16.15 3.80 -9.31
N GLU A 86 -16.50 5.09 -9.37
CA GLU A 86 -17.89 5.51 -9.21
C GLU A 86 -18.64 5.16 -10.51
N GLU A 87 -19.70 4.34 -10.42
CA GLU A 87 -20.55 3.96 -11.56
C GLU A 87 -21.48 5.10 -12.04
N ASP A 88 -21.44 6.27 -11.39
CA ASP A 88 -22.33 7.37 -11.73
C ASP A 88 -21.89 8.02 -13.05
N LEU A 89 -22.78 8.00 -14.05
CA LEU A 89 -22.49 8.36 -15.44
C LEU A 89 -21.98 9.80 -15.63
N ASP A 90 -22.22 10.67 -14.63
CA ASP A 90 -21.83 12.08 -14.63
C ASP A 90 -20.48 12.33 -13.92
N LEU A 91 -19.99 11.36 -13.15
CA LEU A 91 -18.72 11.39 -12.42
C LEU A 91 -17.90 10.18 -12.85
N MET A 92 -17.37 10.21 -14.08
CA MET A 92 -16.38 9.22 -14.53
C MET A 92 -15.09 9.35 -13.71
N GLY A 93 -15.08 8.77 -12.51
CA GLY A 93 -13.95 8.77 -11.59
C GLY A 93 -13.27 7.42 -11.65
N ALA A 94 -12.04 7.37 -12.17
CA ALA A 94 -11.24 6.14 -12.16
C ALA A 94 -11.03 5.66 -10.71
N SER A 95 -11.02 4.34 -10.51
CA SER A 95 -10.62 3.76 -9.23
C SER A 95 -9.23 4.26 -8.82
N SER A 96 -8.94 4.22 -7.53
CA SER A 96 -7.68 4.69 -6.97
C SER A 96 -7.19 3.75 -5.88
N CYS A 97 -5.88 3.59 -5.76
CA CYS A 97 -5.25 2.89 -4.66
C CYS A 97 -4.13 3.76 -4.10
N ARG A 98 -4.04 3.85 -2.78
CA ARG A 98 -2.92 4.50 -2.08
C ARG A 98 -2.33 3.57 -1.05
N ILE A 99 -1.00 3.59 -0.96
CA ILE A 99 -0.27 2.82 0.03
C ILE A 99 0.40 3.79 0.99
N LEU A 100 -0.11 3.81 2.22
CA LEU A 100 0.37 4.65 3.30
C LEU A 100 1.33 3.87 4.19
N PHE A 101 2.27 4.61 4.77
CA PHE A 101 3.26 4.10 5.71
C PHE A 101 3.08 4.79 7.05
N ASP A 102 3.57 4.16 8.10
CA ASP A 102 3.81 4.88 9.34
C ASP A 102 4.83 6.01 9.13
N SER A 103 4.61 7.18 9.74
CA SER A 103 5.49 8.35 9.58
C SER A 103 6.92 8.10 10.06
N SER A 104 7.17 7.02 10.81
CA SER A 104 8.50 6.59 11.23
C SER A 104 9.17 5.54 10.32
N ALA A 105 8.54 5.12 9.22
CA ALA A 105 9.06 4.05 8.35
C ALA A 105 10.48 4.32 7.83
N ASP A 106 10.77 5.58 7.48
CA ASP A 106 12.08 6.04 6.99
C ASP A 106 13.20 6.03 8.06
N ARG A 107 12.85 5.81 9.33
CA ARG A 107 13.81 5.58 10.42
C ARG A 107 14.28 4.12 10.49
N PHE A 108 13.51 3.20 9.90
CA PHE A 108 13.77 1.76 9.95
C PHE A 108 14.28 1.22 8.62
N LEU A 109 13.80 1.79 7.50
CA LEU A 109 14.13 1.33 6.17
C LEU A 109 14.23 2.53 5.22
N ASP A 110 15.26 2.57 4.37
CA ASP A 110 15.38 3.62 3.34
C ASP A 110 14.27 3.51 2.29
N VAL A 111 14.02 4.63 1.58
CA VAL A 111 12.91 4.75 0.63
C VAL A 111 13.04 3.81 -0.56
N GLU A 112 14.26 3.51 -1.03
CA GLU A 112 14.50 2.51 -2.07
C GLU A 112 14.08 1.12 -1.60
N SER A 113 14.47 0.75 -0.39
CA SER A 113 14.10 -0.53 0.21
C SER A 113 12.60 -0.62 0.52
N LEU A 114 11.93 0.49 0.86
CA LEU A 114 10.47 0.55 0.99
C LEU A 114 9.76 0.32 -0.35
N VAL A 115 10.27 0.89 -1.45
CA VAL A 115 9.75 0.62 -2.80
C VAL A 115 9.86 -0.88 -3.11
N PHE A 116 11.05 -1.48 -2.95
CA PHE A 116 11.25 -2.91 -3.20
C PHE A 116 10.36 -3.81 -2.34
N LEU A 117 10.10 -3.42 -1.08
CA LEU A 117 9.22 -4.16 -0.19
C LEU A 117 7.80 -4.23 -0.74
N ILE A 118 7.26 -3.09 -1.19
CA ILE A 118 5.90 -3.05 -1.74
C ILE A 118 5.83 -3.68 -3.13
N GLU A 119 6.81 -3.45 -3.99
CA GLU A 119 6.90 -4.14 -5.29
C GLU A 119 6.91 -5.66 -5.10
N GLY A 120 7.69 -6.16 -4.14
CA GLY A 120 7.73 -7.58 -3.79
C GLY A 120 6.36 -8.11 -3.37
N LEU A 121 5.64 -7.35 -2.53
CA LEU A 121 4.29 -7.70 -2.10
C LEU A 121 3.30 -7.76 -3.26
N VAL A 122 3.28 -6.73 -4.11
CA VAL A 122 2.43 -6.66 -5.31
C VAL A 122 2.72 -7.84 -6.22
N ASN A 123 4.00 -8.16 -6.43
CA ASN A 123 4.41 -9.29 -7.25
C ASN A 123 3.91 -10.60 -6.67
N ILE A 124 4.07 -10.84 -5.36
CA ILE A 124 3.56 -12.05 -4.70
C ILE A 124 2.04 -12.15 -4.88
N ALA A 125 1.31 -11.05 -4.66
CA ALA A 125 -0.13 -11.02 -4.81
C ALA A 125 -0.56 -11.34 -6.26
N SER A 126 0.09 -10.70 -7.25
CA SER A 126 -0.18 -10.95 -8.67
C SER A 126 0.09 -12.41 -9.06
N HIS A 127 1.17 -13.02 -8.56
CA HIS A 127 1.46 -14.43 -8.84
C HIS A 127 0.47 -15.38 -8.17
N ALA A 128 -0.05 -15.04 -6.99
CA ALA A 128 -1.04 -15.84 -6.29
C ALA A 128 -2.41 -15.85 -7.01
N LEU A 129 -2.78 -14.73 -7.65
CA LEU A 129 -4.05 -14.59 -8.37
C LEU A 129 -4.06 -15.28 -9.75
N ARG A 130 -2.89 -15.56 -10.33
CA ARG A 130 -2.77 -16.25 -11.62
C ARG A 130 -2.81 -17.79 -11.52
N ARG A 131 -2.92 -18.35 -10.32
CA ARG A 131 -2.91 -19.80 -10.05
C ARG A 131 -4.29 -20.31 -9.70
#